data_AF-A0A2N2ZQJ8-F1
#
_entry.id   AF-A0A2N2ZQJ8-F1
#
_cell.length_a   1.000
_cell.length_b   1.000
_cell.length_c   1.000
_cell.angle_alpha   90.00
_cell.angle_beta   90.00
_cell.angle_gamma   90.00
#
_symmetry.space_group_name_H-M   'P 1'
#
loop_
_entity.id
_entity.type
_entity.pdbx_description
1 polymer ?
#
loop_
_entity_poly.entity_id
_entity_poly.type
_entity_poly.pdbx_seq_one_letter_code
_entity_poly.pdbx_strand_id
1 'polypeptide(L)'
;MVAPIFLSFQSLLPEHNRVALDLYQPFRGLSFLNILGQFLRGVVFAFIFYPFYSLIFERRGGKLLLFTSMFGLGLFGSVEPQPGSIEGIVYTITSFTEHASILIAVAIQMLIFVLIMFKFETYLYGDNRCFEVVDLFLPNRHLIKAFIIRFTIVHLFTYWIVGGIFYQISGYQEVLESMEIFILWRPLDNLTTVFLVFFGQIFRGIFLAILLYPFSQNFIEKKRGWALLYLLMTGLTILGSPLFLAEFISFKGSTLEFFQSLAVGIPEIFSQMLVFSLLFFFWQKRKETKQLQTLKYNMSVFLT
;
A
#
# COMPACT_ATOMS: atom_id res chain seq x y z
N MET A 1 11.03 18.00 2.64
CA MET A 1 12.43 18.10 2.15
C MET A 1 12.52 17.94 0.63
N VAL A 2 11.78 17.02 0.00
CA VAL A 2 11.85 16.80 -1.47
C VAL A 2 11.04 17.82 -2.28
N ALA A 3 9.94 18.35 -1.70
CA ALA A 3 9.01 19.25 -2.41
C ALA A 3 9.67 20.44 -3.16
N PRO A 4 10.58 21.25 -2.57
CA PRO A 4 11.17 22.38 -3.30
C PRO A 4 11.99 21.97 -4.52
N ILE A 5 12.71 20.84 -4.42
CA ILE A 5 13.51 20.28 -5.52
C ILE A 5 12.58 19.78 -6.61
N PHE A 6 11.52 19.06 -6.23
CA PHE A 6 10.52 18.54 -7.16
C PHE A 6 9.81 19.68 -7.92
N LEU A 7 9.36 20.72 -7.22
CA LEU A 7 8.71 21.88 -7.86
C LEU A 7 9.65 22.63 -8.81
N SER A 8 10.94 22.73 -8.46
CA SER A 8 11.95 23.33 -9.33
C SER A 8 12.20 22.49 -10.59
N PHE A 9 12.12 21.16 -10.49
CA PHE A 9 12.19 20.27 -11.64
C PHE A 9 10.92 20.35 -12.51
N GLN A 10 9.74 20.35 -11.88
CA GLN A 10 8.44 20.44 -12.55
C GLN A 10 8.31 21.72 -13.38
N SER A 11 8.82 22.86 -12.90
CA SER A 11 8.76 24.12 -13.64
C SER A 11 9.60 24.12 -14.92
N LEU A 12 10.59 23.24 -15.03
CA LEU A 12 11.43 23.05 -16.23
C LEU A 12 10.77 22.16 -17.28
N LEU A 13 9.71 21.41 -16.92
CA LEU A 13 9.00 20.55 -17.86
C LEU A 13 8.03 21.37 -18.74
N PRO A 14 7.90 21.03 -20.04
CA PRO A 14 6.87 21.61 -20.89
C PRO A 14 5.46 21.39 -20.33
N GLU A 15 4.55 22.35 -20.52
CA GLU A 15 3.18 22.31 -19.98
C GLU A 15 2.43 21.02 -20.33
N HIS A 16 2.56 20.54 -21.57
CA HIS A 16 1.92 19.31 -22.02
C HIS A 16 2.44 18.03 -21.34
N ASN A 17 3.61 18.09 -20.69
CA ASN A 17 4.23 16.96 -19.96
C ASN A 17 4.17 17.10 -18.44
N ARG A 18 3.37 18.05 -17.93
CA ARG A 18 3.22 18.28 -16.49
C ARG A 18 1.78 18.45 -16.02
N VAL A 19 0.78 18.15 -16.85
CA VAL A 19 -0.64 18.30 -16.49
C VAL A 19 -0.99 17.51 -15.23
N ALA A 20 -0.45 16.30 -15.09
CA ALA A 20 -0.65 15.44 -13.92
C ALA A 20 0.28 15.78 -12.74
N LEU A 21 1.36 16.54 -12.97
CA LEU A 21 2.28 17.03 -11.92
C LEU A 21 1.78 18.35 -11.32
N ASP A 22 1.23 19.20 -12.17
CA ASP A 22 0.16 20.11 -11.79
C ASP A 22 -1.01 19.22 -11.28
N LEU A 23 -2.11 19.61 -10.66
CA LEU A 23 -3.01 18.64 -9.94
C LEU A 23 -2.38 17.85 -8.75
N TYR A 24 -1.14 17.33 -8.81
CA TYR A 24 -0.53 16.53 -7.73
C TYR A 24 -0.16 17.39 -6.51
N GLN A 25 -1.10 17.50 -5.57
CA GLN A 25 -1.01 18.32 -4.36
C GLN A 25 0.11 17.97 -3.36
N PRO A 26 0.58 16.71 -3.19
CA PRO A 26 1.49 16.37 -2.09
C PRO A 26 2.83 17.12 -2.07
N PHE A 27 3.29 17.61 -3.22
CA PHE A 27 4.50 18.42 -3.31
C PHE A 27 4.21 19.93 -3.42
N ARG A 28 2.95 20.36 -3.42
CA ARG A 28 2.55 21.77 -3.52
C ARG A 28 2.54 22.45 -2.15
N GLY A 29 3.39 23.46 -1.99
CA GLY A 29 3.33 24.44 -0.90
C GLY A 29 3.76 23.91 0.49
N LEU A 30 4.55 24.71 1.20
CA LEU A 30 4.90 24.49 2.61
C LEU A 30 3.86 25.14 3.53
N SER A 31 2.59 24.74 3.41
CA SER A 31 1.56 25.23 4.33
C SER A 31 1.68 24.54 5.70
N PHE A 32 1.27 25.21 6.77
CA PHE A 32 1.22 24.61 8.10
C PHE A 32 0.37 23.33 8.13
N LEU A 33 -0.78 23.34 7.43
CA LEU A 33 -1.67 22.17 7.34
C LEU A 33 -0.99 20.99 6.64
N ASN A 34 -0.21 21.23 5.60
CA ASN A 34 0.56 20.19 4.92
C ASN A 34 1.62 19.59 5.86
N ILE A 35 2.33 20.43 6.62
CA ILE A 35 3.33 19.97 7.59
C ILE A 35 2.67 19.12 8.69
N LEU A 36 1.54 19.60 9.24
CA LEU A 36 0.77 18.87 10.25
C LEU A 36 0.25 17.53 9.72
N GLY A 37 -0.28 17.50 8.50
CA GLY A 37 -0.73 16.27 7.84
C GLY A 37 0.40 15.26 7.65
N GLN A 38 1.58 15.70 7.21
CA GLN A 38 2.76 14.82 7.09
C GLN A 38 3.26 14.34 8.45
N PHE A 39 3.22 15.17 9.49
CA PHE A 39 3.56 14.75 10.86
C PHE A 39 2.60 13.66 11.37
N LEU A 40 1.29 13.90 11.25
CA LEU A 40 0.27 12.92 11.63
C LEU A 40 0.41 11.61 10.86
N ARG A 41 0.71 11.68 9.56
CA ARG A 41 1.04 10.51 8.74
C ARG A 41 2.21 9.71 9.32
N GLY A 42 3.27 10.39 9.77
CA GLY A 42 4.41 9.78 10.45
C GLY A 42 4.02 9.05 11.75
N VAL A 43 3.18 9.68 12.57
CA VAL A 43 2.65 9.07 13.82
C VAL A 43 1.85 7.80 13.50
N VAL A 44 0.99 7.83 12.49
CA VAL A 44 0.20 6.65 12.13
C VAL A 44 1.07 5.56 11.51
N PHE A 45 2.10 5.89 10.71
CA PHE A 45 3.08 4.89 10.26
C PHE A 45 3.78 4.22 11.43
N ALA A 46 4.17 4.98 12.46
CA ALA A 46 4.75 4.39 13.67
C ALA A 46 3.78 3.40 14.32
N PHE A 47 2.49 3.73 14.43
CA PHE A 47 1.48 2.82 14.96
C PHE A 47 1.31 1.53 14.13
N ILE A 48 1.30 1.65 12.79
CA ILE A 48 1.16 0.51 11.88
C ILE A 48 2.38 -0.41 11.94
N PHE A 49 3.58 0.15 12.01
CA PHE A 49 4.82 -0.63 12.02
C PHE A 49 5.23 -1.11 13.42
N TYR A 50 4.65 -0.57 14.49
CA TYR A 50 4.96 -0.96 15.86
C TYR A 50 4.82 -2.48 16.13
N PRO A 51 3.77 -3.18 15.67
CA PRO A 51 3.68 -4.65 15.80
C PRO A 51 4.78 -5.42 15.07
N PHE A 52 5.50 -4.76 14.16
CA PHE A 52 6.58 -5.31 13.34
C PHE A 52 7.93 -4.69 13.70
N TYR A 53 8.02 -4.03 14.86
CA TYR A 53 9.22 -3.29 15.28
C TYR A 53 10.48 -4.16 15.24
N SER A 54 10.46 -5.36 15.85
CA SER A 54 11.62 -6.26 15.86
C SER A 54 12.02 -6.72 14.45
N LEU A 55 11.03 -7.02 13.60
CA LEU A 55 11.24 -7.39 12.21
C LEU A 55 11.95 -6.26 11.41
N ILE A 56 11.64 -5.00 11.72
CA ILE A 56 12.16 -3.82 11.00
C ILE A 56 13.48 -3.32 11.60
N PHE A 57 13.60 -3.23 12.92
CA PHE A 57 14.72 -2.54 13.57
C PHE A 57 15.78 -3.49 14.16
N GLU A 58 15.44 -4.76 14.41
CA GLU A 58 16.35 -5.73 15.04
C GLU A 58 16.93 -6.75 14.04
N ARG A 59 16.47 -6.76 12.78
CA ARG A 59 16.94 -7.70 11.75
C ARG A 59 17.80 -7.06 10.68
N ARG A 60 18.74 -7.86 10.16
CA ARG A 60 19.54 -7.50 8.99
C ARG A 60 18.62 -7.31 7.78
N GLY A 61 18.72 -6.17 7.10
CA GLY A 61 17.86 -5.83 5.96
C GLY A 61 16.57 -5.07 6.32
N GLY A 62 16.35 -4.76 7.60
CA GLY A 62 15.20 -3.99 8.06
C GLY A 62 14.99 -2.62 7.41
N LYS A 63 16.08 -1.92 7.05
CA LYS A 63 16.03 -0.67 6.26
C LYS A 63 15.35 -0.90 4.89
N LEU A 64 15.78 -1.96 4.20
CA LEU A 64 15.21 -2.33 2.90
C LEU A 64 13.77 -2.79 3.06
N LEU A 65 13.44 -3.54 4.13
CA LEU A 65 12.07 -3.93 4.41
C LEU A 65 11.16 -2.72 4.60
N LEU A 66 11.56 -1.76 5.43
CA LEU A 66 10.76 -0.56 5.67
C LEU A 66 10.63 0.29 4.39
N PHE A 67 11.70 0.44 3.63
CA PHE A 67 11.66 1.15 2.36
C PHE A 67 10.71 0.47 1.37
N THR A 68 10.87 -0.84 1.15
CA THR A 68 10.06 -1.61 0.20
C THR A 68 8.61 -1.72 0.64
N SER A 69 8.32 -1.81 1.94
CA SER A 69 6.94 -1.80 2.44
C SER A 69 6.28 -0.44 2.20
N MET A 70 6.94 0.68 2.52
CA MET A 70 6.37 2.02 2.33
C MET A 70 6.27 2.41 0.85
N PHE A 71 7.34 2.25 0.09
CA PHE A 71 7.39 2.62 -1.33
C PHE A 71 6.63 1.63 -2.21
N GLY A 72 6.88 0.33 -2.01
CA GLY A 72 6.23 -0.73 -2.77
C GLY A 72 4.74 -0.79 -2.50
N LEU A 73 4.29 -0.76 -1.24
CA LEU A 73 2.84 -0.76 -0.98
C LEU A 73 2.19 0.58 -1.33
N GLY A 74 2.92 1.69 -1.39
CA GLY A 74 2.42 2.92 -2.02
C GLY A 74 2.16 2.74 -3.53
N LEU A 75 3.13 2.19 -4.26
CA LEU A 75 3.06 1.97 -5.71
C LEU A 75 2.00 0.92 -6.10
N PHE A 76 2.02 -0.23 -5.44
CA PHE A 76 1.20 -1.40 -5.76
C PHE A 76 -0.07 -1.48 -4.92
N GLY A 77 -0.12 -0.84 -3.75
CA GLY A 77 -1.25 -0.90 -2.83
C GLY A 77 -2.22 0.26 -2.96
N SER A 78 -1.84 1.37 -3.61
CA SER A 78 -2.76 2.48 -3.87
C SER A 78 -4.01 1.98 -4.59
N VAL A 79 -5.16 2.42 -4.09
CA VAL A 79 -6.49 2.20 -4.67
C VAL A 79 -6.96 3.42 -5.45
N GLU A 80 -6.31 4.57 -5.26
CA GLU A 80 -6.54 5.76 -6.04
C GLU A 80 -5.63 5.75 -7.29
N PRO A 81 -6.16 6.14 -8.46
CA PRO A 81 -5.40 6.22 -9.70
C PRO A 81 -4.57 7.50 -9.77
N GLN A 82 -3.72 7.65 -8.76
CA GLN A 82 -2.79 8.76 -8.65
C GLN A 82 -1.60 8.58 -9.59
N PRO A 83 -1.03 9.69 -10.09
CA PRO A 83 0.28 9.67 -10.71
C PRO A 83 1.31 8.99 -9.81
N GLY A 84 2.14 8.14 -10.41
CA GLY A 84 3.09 7.29 -9.71
C GLY A 84 2.52 6.04 -9.01
N SER A 85 1.23 5.70 -9.19
CA SER A 85 0.67 4.40 -8.77
C SER A 85 0.37 3.49 -9.96
N ILE A 86 0.20 2.19 -9.72
CA ILE A 86 -0.24 1.25 -10.76
C ILE A 86 -1.65 1.56 -11.24
N GLU A 87 -2.55 1.91 -10.32
CA GLU A 87 -3.91 2.31 -10.68
C GLU A 87 -3.86 3.54 -11.58
N GLY A 88 -2.97 4.52 -11.33
CA GLY A 88 -2.81 5.66 -12.22
C GLY A 88 -2.35 5.24 -13.63
N ILE A 89 -1.38 4.31 -13.73
CA ILE A 89 -0.89 3.80 -15.01
C ILE A 89 -2.00 3.10 -15.80
N VAL A 90 -2.88 2.36 -15.10
CA VAL A 90 -3.96 1.59 -15.71
C VAL A 90 -5.14 2.49 -16.12
N TYR A 91 -5.56 3.38 -15.23
CA TYR A 91 -6.81 4.12 -15.35
C TYR A 91 -6.67 5.53 -15.91
N THR A 92 -5.45 6.04 -16.09
CA THR A 92 -5.26 7.42 -16.58
C THR A 92 -4.54 7.49 -17.92
N ILE A 93 -4.62 8.66 -18.54
CA ILE A 93 -3.84 9.07 -19.71
C ILE A 93 -2.53 9.77 -19.33
N THR A 94 -2.20 9.80 -18.03
CA THR A 94 -0.95 10.38 -17.50
C THR A 94 0.26 9.78 -18.21
N SER A 95 1.19 10.64 -18.62
CA SER A 95 2.36 10.20 -19.38
C SER A 95 3.32 9.38 -18.51
N PHE A 96 4.14 8.55 -19.17
CA PHE A 96 5.20 7.78 -18.50
C PHE A 96 6.16 8.70 -17.73
N THR A 97 6.51 9.86 -18.29
CA THR A 97 7.41 10.83 -17.66
C THR A 97 6.83 11.40 -16.38
N GLU A 98 5.52 11.67 -16.34
CA GLU A 98 4.85 12.18 -15.14
C GLU A 98 4.81 11.11 -14.04
N HIS A 99 4.44 9.87 -14.39
CA HIS A 99 4.51 8.72 -13.48
C HIS A 99 5.91 8.52 -12.91
N ALA A 100 6.93 8.51 -13.77
CA ALA A 100 8.32 8.29 -13.38
C ALA A 100 8.83 9.41 -12.46
N SER A 101 8.48 10.67 -12.76
CA SER A 101 8.91 11.83 -11.97
C SER A 101 8.39 11.76 -10.53
N ILE A 102 7.11 11.44 -10.35
CA ILE A 102 6.51 11.29 -9.02
C ILE A 102 7.05 10.05 -8.31
N LEU A 103 7.22 8.93 -9.03
CA LEU A 103 7.83 7.72 -8.48
C LEU A 103 9.21 7.97 -7.90
N ILE A 104 10.07 8.68 -8.65
CA ILE A 104 11.42 9.04 -8.21
C ILE A 104 11.35 9.96 -6.98
N ALA A 105 10.50 10.98 -7.01
CA ALA A 105 10.36 11.92 -5.91
C ALA A 105 9.89 11.23 -4.62
N VAL A 106 8.88 10.36 -4.72
CA VAL A 106 8.36 9.58 -3.60
C VAL A 106 9.41 8.57 -3.12
N ALA A 107 10.12 7.89 -4.01
CA ALA A 107 11.20 6.96 -3.63
C ALA A 107 12.30 7.68 -2.83
N ILE A 108 12.76 8.85 -3.30
CA ILE A 108 13.76 9.66 -2.60
C ILE A 108 13.23 10.10 -1.24
N GLN A 109 11.97 10.57 -1.17
CA GLN A 109 11.36 10.98 0.09
C GLN A 109 11.28 9.83 1.09
N MET A 110 10.84 8.66 0.67
CA MET A 110 10.75 7.47 1.52
C MET A 110 12.13 6.98 1.95
N LEU A 111 13.13 7.01 1.05
CA LEU A 111 14.50 6.65 1.38
C LEU A 111 15.08 7.58 2.45
N ILE A 112 14.92 8.90 2.29
CA ILE A 112 15.36 9.89 3.29
C ILE A 112 14.68 9.63 4.63
N PHE A 113 13.36 9.40 4.63
CA PHE A 113 12.62 9.07 5.85
C PHE A 113 13.18 7.82 6.55
N VAL A 114 13.39 6.73 5.82
CA VAL A 114 13.96 5.48 6.36
C VAL A 114 15.35 5.73 6.95
N LEU A 115 16.21 6.48 6.26
CA LEU A 115 17.55 6.80 6.74
C LEU A 115 17.52 7.63 8.03
N ILE A 116 16.64 8.63 8.11
CA ILE A 116 16.46 9.46 9.31
C ILE A 116 15.92 8.62 10.46
N MET A 117 14.88 7.80 10.24
CA MET A 117 14.29 6.94 11.26
C MET A 117 15.31 5.99 11.85
N PHE A 118 16.12 5.32 11.03
CA PHE A 118 17.15 4.41 11.53
C PHE A 118 18.27 5.15 12.28
N LYS A 119 18.65 6.35 11.81
CA LYS A 119 19.64 7.17 12.52
C LYS A 119 19.12 7.61 13.89
N PHE A 120 17.86 8.02 13.96
CA PHE A 120 17.19 8.37 15.20
C PHE A 120 17.10 7.18 16.15
N GLU A 121 16.76 6.01 15.63
CA GLU A 121 16.67 4.78 16.41
C GLU A 121 18.03 4.38 17.00
N THR A 122 19.10 4.44 16.20
CA THR A 122 20.47 4.18 16.68
C THR A 122 20.91 5.22 17.71
N TYR A 123 20.47 6.48 17.57
CA TYR A 123 20.76 7.53 18.55
C TYR A 123 20.08 7.26 19.90
N LEU A 124 18.81 6.81 19.89
CA LEU A 124 18.05 6.54 21.12
C LEU A 124 18.51 5.29 21.87
N TYR A 125 18.80 4.20 21.15
CA TYR A 125 19.03 2.88 21.76
C TYR A 125 20.48 2.38 21.65
N GLY A 126 21.36 3.12 20.97
CA GLY A 126 22.76 2.74 20.74
C GLY A 126 22.94 1.69 19.62
N ASP A 127 24.19 1.47 19.23
CA ASP A 127 24.55 0.60 18.09
C ASP A 127 24.82 -0.87 18.47
N ASN A 128 24.68 -1.23 19.76
CA ASN A 128 24.99 -2.57 20.29
C ASN A 128 23.95 -3.65 19.95
N ARG A 129 23.18 -3.49 18.87
CA ARG A 129 22.17 -4.48 18.49
C ARG A 129 22.86 -5.68 17.83
N CYS A 130 22.78 -6.84 18.48
CA CYS A 130 23.00 -8.12 17.81
C CYS A 130 21.89 -8.30 16.77
N PHE A 131 22.18 -8.01 15.50
CA PHE A 131 21.28 -8.33 14.42
C PHE A 131 21.13 -9.86 14.33
N GLU A 132 19.92 -10.37 14.48
CA GLU A 132 19.65 -11.73 14.04
C GLU A 132 19.91 -11.79 12.53
N VAL A 133 20.89 -12.61 12.12
CA VAL A 133 21.16 -12.91 10.71
C VAL A 133 20.09 -13.89 10.25
N VAL A 134 18.89 -13.38 10.02
CA VAL A 134 17.82 -14.11 9.34
C VAL A 134 17.66 -13.45 7.98
N ASP A 135 17.88 -14.21 6.91
CA ASP A 135 17.63 -13.71 5.55
C ASP A 135 16.14 -13.46 5.37
N LEU A 136 15.76 -12.18 5.47
CA LEU A 136 14.38 -11.71 5.31
C LEU A 136 13.76 -12.09 3.95
N PHE A 137 14.61 -12.29 2.93
CA PHE A 137 14.22 -12.43 1.52
C PHE A 137 14.63 -13.78 0.88
N LEU A 138 15.15 -14.75 1.64
CA LEU A 138 15.46 -16.10 1.12
C LEU A 138 14.60 -17.19 1.79
N PRO A 139 13.28 -17.26 1.52
CA PRO A 139 12.44 -18.32 2.02
C PRO A 139 12.52 -19.56 1.12
N ASN A 140 12.09 -20.70 1.65
CA ASN A 140 11.84 -21.90 0.84
C ASN A 140 10.91 -21.56 -0.34
N ARG A 141 11.39 -21.77 -1.57
CA ARG A 141 10.71 -21.44 -2.84
C ARG A 141 9.27 -21.96 -2.91
N HIS A 142 9.00 -23.13 -2.31
CA HIS A 142 7.67 -23.71 -2.31
C HIS A 142 6.70 -22.95 -1.38
N LEU A 143 7.17 -22.48 -0.22
CA LEU A 143 6.35 -21.74 0.74
C LEU A 143 5.92 -20.38 0.19
N ILE A 144 6.86 -19.64 -0.40
CA ILE A 144 6.55 -18.35 -1.04
C ILE A 144 5.63 -18.49 -2.25
N LYS A 145 5.84 -19.50 -3.11
CA LYS A 145 4.94 -19.75 -4.25
C LYS A 145 3.51 -20.01 -3.78
N ALA A 146 3.35 -20.85 -2.77
CA ALA A 146 2.05 -21.19 -2.22
C ALA A 146 1.37 -19.98 -1.55
N PHE A 147 2.15 -19.12 -0.87
CA PHE A 147 1.68 -17.85 -0.32
C PHE A 147 1.20 -16.91 -1.44
N ILE A 148 2.02 -16.66 -2.47
CA ILE A 148 1.70 -15.76 -3.59
C ILE A 148 0.42 -16.19 -4.29
N ILE A 149 0.27 -17.49 -4.59
CA ILE A 149 -0.92 -18.00 -5.27
C ILE A 149 -2.17 -17.76 -4.43
N ARG A 150 -2.16 -18.13 -3.14
CA ARG A 150 -3.31 -17.94 -2.26
C ARG A 150 -3.65 -16.47 -2.07
N PHE A 151 -2.63 -15.64 -1.88
CA PHE A 151 -2.80 -14.19 -1.75
C PHE A 151 -3.47 -13.61 -3.00
N THR A 152 -2.93 -13.94 -4.18
CA THR A 152 -3.45 -13.43 -5.46
C THR A 152 -4.88 -13.90 -5.71
N ILE A 153 -5.22 -15.15 -5.40
CA ILE A 153 -6.59 -15.65 -5.54
C ILE A 153 -7.56 -14.88 -4.63
N VAL A 154 -7.22 -14.68 -3.35
CA VAL A 154 -8.07 -13.92 -2.43
C VAL A 154 -8.17 -12.47 -2.87
N HIS A 155 -7.07 -11.87 -3.34
CA HIS A 155 -7.03 -10.49 -3.85
C HIS A 155 -8.03 -10.31 -5.00
N LEU A 156 -7.93 -11.16 -6.03
CA LEU A 156 -8.82 -11.13 -7.19
C LEU A 156 -10.28 -11.36 -6.78
N PHE A 157 -10.53 -12.34 -5.91
CA PHE A 157 -11.87 -12.60 -5.41
C PHE A 157 -12.46 -11.38 -4.70
N THR A 158 -11.70 -10.77 -3.79
CA THR A 158 -12.19 -9.60 -3.06
C THR A 158 -12.38 -8.39 -3.95
N TYR A 159 -11.47 -8.15 -4.89
CA TYR A 159 -11.57 -7.04 -5.83
C TYR A 159 -12.81 -7.19 -6.73
N TRP A 160 -13.03 -8.38 -7.33
CA TRP A 160 -14.16 -8.57 -8.23
C TRP A 160 -15.51 -8.61 -7.51
N ILE A 161 -15.58 -9.27 -6.35
CA ILE A 161 -16.85 -9.45 -5.64
C ILE A 161 -17.20 -8.21 -4.81
N VAL A 162 -16.28 -7.75 -3.96
CA VAL A 162 -16.54 -6.57 -3.11
C VAL A 162 -16.58 -5.32 -3.95
N GLY A 163 -15.60 -5.12 -4.83
CA GLY A 163 -15.60 -3.99 -5.76
C GLY A 163 -16.82 -3.99 -6.68
N GLY A 164 -17.24 -5.16 -7.19
CA GLY A 164 -18.47 -5.27 -7.99
C GLY A 164 -19.75 -4.89 -7.22
N ILE A 165 -19.87 -5.29 -5.95
CA ILE A 165 -20.99 -4.89 -5.08
C ILE A 165 -20.97 -3.37 -4.86
N PHE A 166 -19.82 -2.81 -4.51
CA PHE A 166 -19.70 -1.37 -4.24
C PHE A 166 -19.90 -0.51 -5.50
N TYR A 167 -19.43 -0.99 -6.65
CA TYR A 167 -19.70 -0.36 -7.94
C TYR A 167 -21.20 -0.17 -8.20
N GLN A 168 -22.01 -1.18 -7.86
CA GLN A 168 -23.46 -1.14 -8.05
C GLN A 168 -24.18 -0.23 -7.04
N ILE A 169 -23.77 -0.21 -5.77
CA ILE A 169 -24.48 0.51 -4.71
C ILE A 169 -24.04 1.98 -4.56
N SER A 170 -22.80 2.31 -4.94
CA SER A 170 -22.21 3.63 -4.68
C SER A 170 -22.45 4.66 -5.80
N GLY A 171 -23.13 4.30 -6.89
CA GLY A 171 -23.43 5.24 -7.99
C GLY A 171 -22.17 5.85 -8.61
N TYR A 172 -21.07 5.08 -8.66
CA TYR A 172 -19.74 5.57 -9.03
C TYR A 172 -19.75 6.40 -10.31
N GLN A 173 -20.49 5.98 -11.33
CA GLN A 173 -20.50 6.67 -12.62
C GLN A 173 -20.87 8.17 -12.51
N GLU A 174 -21.90 8.51 -11.74
CA GLU A 174 -22.32 9.91 -11.55
C GLU A 174 -21.32 10.72 -10.71
N VAL A 175 -20.70 10.08 -9.72
CA VAL A 175 -19.74 10.72 -8.81
C VAL A 175 -18.40 10.98 -9.53
N LEU A 176 -17.92 10.01 -10.32
CA LEU A 176 -16.64 10.10 -11.01
C LEU A 176 -16.68 11.12 -12.17
N GLU A 177 -17.82 11.27 -12.85
CA GLU A 177 -18.00 12.27 -13.92
C GLU A 177 -17.94 13.72 -13.40
N SER A 178 -18.13 13.94 -12.10
CA SER A 178 -18.23 15.28 -11.48
C SER A 178 -16.92 15.85 -10.92
N MET A 179 -15.88 15.02 -10.77
CA MET A 179 -14.65 15.37 -10.06
C MET A 179 -13.52 15.81 -11.00
N GLU A 180 -12.87 16.96 -10.76
CA GLU A 180 -11.77 17.48 -11.61
C GLU A 180 -10.58 16.52 -11.76
N ILE A 181 -10.33 15.65 -10.76
CA ILE A 181 -9.26 14.65 -10.82
C ILE A 181 -9.50 13.58 -11.91
N PHE A 182 -10.72 13.50 -12.46
CA PHE A 182 -11.10 12.57 -13.52
C PHE A 182 -10.85 13.09 -14.93
N ILE A 183 -10.36 14.32 -15.09
CA ILE A 183 -9.95 14.86 -16.40
C ILE A 183 -8.89 13.97 -17.06
N LEU A 184 -8.06 13.31 -16.25
CA LEU A 184 -7.00 12.40 -16.74
C LEU A 184 -7.46 10.95 -16.86
N TRP A 185 -8.72 10.61 -16.57
CA TRP A 185 -9.16 9.22 -16.65
C TRP A 185 -9.28 8.74 -18.09
N ARG A 186 -8.93 7.48 -18.28
CA ARG A 186 -9.09 6.79 -19.55
C ARG A 186 -10.56 6.38 -19.71
N PRO A 187 -11.13 6.52 -20.92
CA PRO A 187 -12.43 5.96 -21.24
C PRO A 187 -12.50 4.44 -20.94
N LEU A 188 -13.54 4.03 -20.19
CA LEU A 188 -13.79 2.65 -19.78
C LEU A 188 -14.65 1.87 -20.79
N ASP A 189 -15.11 2.52 -21.85
CA ASP A 189 -15.89 1.97 -22.96
C ASP A 189 -15.06 1.08 -23.91
N ASN A 190 -13.73 1.19 -23.87
CA ASN A 190 -12.83 0.34 -24.64
C ASN A 190 -12.54 -0.98 -23.90
N LEU A 191 -12.83 -2.10 -24.58
CA LEU A 191 -12.54 -3.46 -24.12
C LEU A 191 -11.08 -3.66 -23.66
N THR A 192 -10.13 -2.96 -24.27
CA THR A 192 -8.70 -2.98 -23.90
C THR A 192 -8.47 -2.44 -22.49
N THR A 193 -9.15 -1.35 -22.12
CA THR A 193 -9.08 -0.77 -20.77
C THR A 193 -9.64 -1.74 -19.75
N VAL A 194 -10.78 -2.37 -20.06
CA VAL A 194 -11.39 -3.40 -19.20
C VAL A 194 -10.43 -4.57 -18.97
N PHE A 195 -9.79 -5.08 -20.02
CA PHE A 195 -8.80 -6.15 -19.85
C PHE A 195 -7.58 -5.72 -19.04
N LEU A 196 -7.06 -4.51 -19.27
CA LEU A 196 -5.95 -3.96 -18.48
C LEU A 196 -6.30 -3.88 -16.99
N VAL A 197 -7.52 -3.44 -16.67
CA VAL A 197 -8.04 -3.41 -15.30
C VAL A 197 -8.06 -4.82 -14.70
N PHE A 198 -8.75 -5.76 -15.35
CA PHE A 198 -8.93 -7.11 -14.81
C PHE A 198 -7.61 -7.88 -14.65
N PHE A 199 -6.75 -7.86 -15.68
CA PHE A 199 -5.47 -8.58 -15.65
C PHE A 199 -4.40 -7.85 -14.84
N GLY A 200 -4.46 -6.51 -14.77
CA GLY A 200 -3.61 -5.70 -13.91
C GLY A 200 -3.72 -6.10 -12.44
N GLN A 201 -4.91 -6.53 -12.00
CA GLN A 201 -5.11 -7.03 -10.64
C GLN A 201 -4.36 -8.32 -10.33
N ILE A 202 -4.07 -9.17 -11.33
CA ILE A 202 -3.25 -10.37 -11.13
C ILE A 202 -1.82 -9.96 -10.78
N PHE A 203 -1.27 -9.05 -11.57
CA PHE A 203 0.06 -8.48 -11.34
C PHE A 203 0.12 -7.80 -9.96
N ARG A 204 -0.86 -6.94 -9.65
CA ARG A 204 -0.96 -6.27 -8.35
C ARG A 204 -0.99 -7.28 -7.20
N GLY A 205 -1.82 -8.32 -7.28
CA GLY A 205 -1.89 -9.38 -6.28
C GLY A 205 -0.56 -10.09 -6.04
N ILE A 206 0.21 -10.37 -7.10
CA ILE A 206 1.53 -11.01 -7.00
C ILE A 206 2.53 -10.10 -6.27
N PHE A 207 2.61 -8.82 -6.66
CA PHE A 207 3.55 -7.88 -6.06
C PHE A 207 3.21 -7.57 -4.60
N LEU A 208 1.93 -7.37 -4.29
CA LEU A 208 1.48 -7.21 -2.91
C LEU A 208 1.84 -8.44 -2.06
N ALA A 209 1.66 -9.65 -2.60
CA ALA A 209 2.06 -10.86 -1.89
C ALA A 209 3.56 -10.91 -1.61
N ILE A 210 4.41 -10.55 -2.58
CA ILE A 210 5.87 -10.52 -2.40
C ILE A 210 6.26 -9.48 -1.34
N LEU A 211 5.67 -8.28 -1.40
CA LEU A 211 5.95 -7.18 -0.46
C LEU A 211 5.51 -7.50 0.97
N LEU A 212 4.41 -8.26 1.14
CA LEU A 212 3.86 -8.60 2.45
C LEU A 212 4.40 -9.91 3.02
N TYR A 213 5.04 -10.73 2.20
CA TYR A 213 5.61 -12.01 2.64
C TYR A 213 6.54 -11.87 3.85
N PRO A 214 7.46 -10.88 3.95
CA PRO A 214 8.33 -10.75 5.12
C PRO A 214 7.57 -10.54 6.44
N PHE A 215 6.35 -10.00 6.39
CA PHE A 215 5.49 -9.78 7.55
C PHE A 215 4.64 -11.00 7.92
N SER A 216 4.65 -12.06 7.10
CA SER A 216 3.67 -13.16 7.20
C SER A 216 3.71 -13.90 8.51
N GLN A 217 4.90 -14.15 9.05
CA GLN A 217 5.06 -14.84 10.33
C GLN A 217 4.42 -14.04 11.49
N ASN A 218 4.64 -12.73 11.50
CA ASN A 218 4.12 -11.83 12.54
C ASN A 218 2.59 -11.80 12.62
N PHE A 219 1.89 -11.99 11.49
CA PHE A 219 0.43 -12.05 11.51
C PHE A 219 -0.13 -13.49 11.53
N ILE A 220 0.38 -14.46 10.78
CA ILE A 220 -0.24 -15.80 10.72
C ILE A 220 -0.17 -16.56 12.06
N GLU A 221 0.92 -16.41 12.81
CA GLU A 221 1.11 -17.10 14.08
C GLU A 221 0.14 -16.62 15.16
N LYS A 222 -0.23 -15.33 15.14
CA LYS A 222 -1.06 -14.70 16.16
C LYS A 222 -2.53 -15.15 16.04
N LYS A 223 -3.23 -15.21 17.18
CA LYS A 223 -4.66 -15.58 17.23
C LYS A 223 -5.54 -14.59 16.43
N ARG A 224 -5.24 -13.29 16.54
CA ARG A 224 -5.93 -12.19 15.84
C ARG A 224 -5.10 -11.61 14.69
N GLY A 225 -4.31 -12.46 14.02
CA GLY A 225 -3.45 -12.05 12.93
C GLY A 225 -4.13 -11.35 11.76
N TRP A 226 -5.39 -11.72 11.48
CA TRP A 226 -6.21 -11.03 10.47
C TRP A 226 -6.32 -9.52 10.74
N ALA A 227 -6.36 -9.10 12.01
CA ALA A 227 -6.45 -7.68 12.37
C ALA A 227 -5.12 -6.95 12.12
N LEU A 228 -3.98 -7.63 12.31
CA LEU A 228 -2.66 -7.08 11.97
C LEU A 228 -2.48 -6.95 10.46
N LEU A 229 -2.91 -7.96 9.70
CA LEU A 229 -2.92 -7.90 8.24
C LEU A 229 -3.85 -6.78 7.74
N TYR A 230 -5.04 -6.67 8.33
CA TYR A 230 -5.98 -5.61 8.02
C TYR A 230 -5.39 -4.23 8.29
N LEU A 231 -4.80 -4.03 9.48
CA LEU A 231 -4.15 -2.77 9.85
C LEU A 231 -3.00 -2.43 8.91
N LEU A 232 -2.18 -3.42 8.53
CA LEU A 232 -1.06 -3.23 7.61
C LEU A 232 -1.56 -2.83 6.22
N MET A 233 -2.56 -3.54 5.68
CA MET A 233 -3.13 -3.26 4.36
C MET A 233 -3.85 -1.92 4.31
N THR A 234 -4.78 -1.68 5.23
CA THR A 234 -5.56 -0.43 5.28
C THR A 234 -4.67 0.76 5.60
N GLY A 235 -3.81 0.62 6.62
CA GLY A 235 -2.88 1.66 7.03
C GLY A 235 -1.96 2.07 5.90
N LEU A 236 -1.37 1.13 5.16
CA LEU A 236 -0.47 1.46 4.06
C LEU A 236 -1.19 1.89 2.77
N THR A 237 -2.46 1.51 2.59
CA THR A 237 -3.27 1.95 1.42
C THR A 237 -3.78 3.37 1.62
N ILE A 238 -4.42 3.64 2.76
CA ILE A 238 -5.04 4.93 3.09
C ILE A 238 -3.97 5.99 3.30
N LEU A 239 -2.88 5.64 3.97
CA LEU A 239 -1.79 6.57 4.26
C LEU A 239 -0.67 6.50 3.22
N GLY A 240 -0.71 5.51 2.32
CA GLY A 240 0.10 5.47 1.11
C GLY A 240 -0.28 6.63 0.20
N SER A 241 -1.59 6.93 0.09
CA SER A 241 -2.09 8.15 -0.54
C SER A 241 -1.67 9.36 0.31
N PRO A 242 -0.78 10.23 -0.20
CA PRO A 242 -0.39 11.43 0.54
C PRO A 242 -1.55 12.45 0.62
N LEU A 243 -2.63 12.23 -0.14
CA LEU A 243 -3.79 13.10 -0.25
C LEU A 243 -4.77 12.87 0.90
N PHE A 244 -5.03 11.62 1.27
CA PHE A 244 -6.10 11.27 2.21
C PHE A 244 -6.08 12.09 3.52
N LEU A 245 -4.96 12.10 4.25
CA LEU A 245 -4.86 12.85 5.51
C LEU A 245 -4.78 14.37 5.30
N ALA A 246 -4.12 14.83 4.23
CA ALA A 246 -3.96 16.25 3.98
C ALA A 246 -5.28 16.90 3.53
N GLU A 247 -6.06 16.21 2.70
CA GLU A 247 -7.41 16.60 2.29
C GLU A 247 -8.38 16.57 3.46
N PHE A 248 -8.30 15.55 4.32
CA PHE A 248 -9.11 15.46 5.54
C PHE A 248 -8.94 16.69 6.44
N ILE A 249 -7.69 17.14 6.63
CA ILE A 249 -7.37 18.31 7.47
C ILE A 249 -7.68 19.63 6.76
N SER A 250 -7.54 19.66 5.43
CA SER A 250 -7.72 20.87 4.61
C SER A 250 -9.12 21.00 4.02
N PHE A 251 -10.07 20.14 4.41
CA PHE A 251 -11.43 20.15 3.90
C PHE A 251 -12.14 21.47 4.23
N LYS A 252 -12.69 22.15 3.22
CA LYS A 252 -13.30 23.49 3.34
C LYS A 252 -14.83 23.51 3.22
N GLY A 253 -15.47 22.34 3.23
CA GLY A 253 -16.94 22.23 3.15
C GLY A 253 -17.63 22.15 4.53
N SER A 254 -18.94 21.90 4.50
CA SER A 254 -19.72 21.63 5.71
C SER A 254 -19.42 20.23 6.29
N THR A 255 -19.76 20.01 7.55
CA THR A 255 -19.61 18.68 8.18
C THR A 255 -20.40 17.60 7.44
N LEU A 256 -21.55 17.95 6.86
CA LEU A 256 -22.36 17.02 6.08
C LEU A 256 -21.68 16.62 4.77
N GLU A 257 -21.18 17.61 4.01
CA GLU A 257 -20.44 17.37 2.76
C GLU A 257 -19.19 16.52 3.00
N PHE A 258 -18.54 16.74 4.14
CA PHE A 258 -17.42 15.91 4.56
C PHE A 258 -17.81 14.44 4.76
N PHE A 259 -18.89 14.15 5.50
CA PHE A 259 -19.30 12.75 5.67
C PHE A 259 -19.81 12.12 4.37
N GLN A 260 -20.41 12.92 3.48
CA GLN A 260 -20.82 12.45 2.15
C GLN A 260 -19.61 12.13 1.26
N SER A 261 -18.54 12.94 1.30
CA SER A 261 -17.32 12.65 0.54
C SER A 261 -16.64 11.38 1.05
N LEU A 262 -16.75 11.08 2.35
CA LEU A 262 -16.24 9.82 2.92
C LEU A 262 -17.16 8.61 2.64
N ALA A 263 -18.40 8.81 2.21
CA ALA A 263 -19.37 7.73 2.01
C ALA A 263 -19.12 6.96 0.70
N VAL A 264 -18.43 7.56 -0.26
CA VAL A 264 -18.12 6.94 -1.56
C VAL A 264 -16.66 6.47 -1.55
N GLY A 265 -16.44 5.22 -1.96
CA GLY A 265 -15.12 4.59 -2.08
C GLY A 265 -14.43 4.17 -0.79
N ILE A 266 -14.43 4.97 0.28
CA ILE A 266 -13.79 4.57 1.54
C ILE A 266 -14.42 3.31 2.13
N PRO A 267 -15.77 3.18 2.22
CA PRO A 267 -16.37 1.96 2.75
C PRO A 267 -16.04 0.72 1.92
N GLU A 268 -15.90 0.87 0.60
CA GLU A 268 -15.44 -0.19 -0.30
C GLU A 268 -14.03 -0.64 0.05
N ILE A 269 -13.08 0.31 0.12
CA ILE A 269 -11.66 0.01 0.40
C ILE A 269 -11.53 -0.70 1.74
N PHE A 270 -12.18 -0.18 2.79
CA PHE A 270 -12.17 -0.81 4.11
C PHE A 270 -12.80 -2.21 4.09
N SER A 271 -13.94 -2.37 3.43
CA SER A 271 -14.63 -3.66 3.31
C SER A 271 -13.78 -4.69 2.54
N GLN A 272 -13.20 -4.28 1.42
CA GLN A 272 -12.35 -5.14 0.59
C GLN A 272 -11.13 -5.60 1.38
N MET A 273 -10.44 -4.69 2.08
CA MET A 273 -9.28 -5.04 2.91
C MET A 273 -9.65 -5.93 4.09
N LEU A 274 -10.82 -5.73 4.70
CA LEU A 274 -11.30 -6.55 5.82
C LEU A 274 -11.62 -7.97 5.36
N VAL A 275 -12.44 -8.09 4.30
CA VAL A 275 -12.81 -9.40 3.73
C VAL A 275 -11.55 -10.13 3.25
N PHE A 276 -10.63 -9.43 2.57
CA PHE A 276 -9.35 -9.99 2.17
C PHE A 276 -8.57 -10.54 3.35
N SER A 277 -8.42 -9.73 4.40
CA SER A 277 -7.61 -10.09 5.56
C SER A 277 -8.18 -11.30 6.30
N LEU A 278 -9.50 -11.39 6.42
CA LEU A 278 -10.18 -12.54 7.02
C LEU A 278 -9.99 -13.80 6.18
N LEU A 279 -10.35 -13.75 4.89
CA LEU A 279 -10.29 -14.89 3.98
C LEU A 279 -8.86 -15.45 3.87
N PHE A 280 -7.89 -14.57 3.61
CA PHE A 280 -6.51 -14.95 3.45
C PHE A 280 -5.93 -15.52 4.75
N PHE A 281 -6.14 -14.85 5.89
CA PHE A 281 -5.61 -15.29 7.18
C PHE A 281 -6.12 -16.70 7.55
N PHE A 282 -7.43 -16.92 7.49
CA PHE A 282 -8.00 -18.22 7.87
C PHE A 282 -7.59 -19.33 6.90
N TRP A 283 -7.52 -19.04 5.60
CA TRP A 283 -7.06 -20.02 4.61
C TRP A 283 -5.59 -20.40 4.83
N GLN A 284 -4.71 -19.41 4.98
CA GLN A 284 -3.28 -19.62 5.19
C GLN A 284 -3.02 -20.37 6.50
N LYS A 285 -3.62 -19.92 7.61
CA LYS A 285 -3.47 -20.55 8.94
C LYS A 285 -3.91 -22.00 8.96
N ARG A 286 -5.02 -22.33 8.28
CA ARG A 286 -5.49 -23.72 8.15
C ARG A 286 -4.47 -24.60 7.41
N LYS A 287 -3.79 -24.07 6.40
CA LYS A 287 -2.80 -24.83 5.62
C LYS A 287 -1.50 -25.07 6.39
N GLU A 288 -0.98 -24.05 7.08
CA GLU A 288 0.21 -24.21 7.92
C GLU A 288 -0.02 -25.17 9.09
N THR A 289 -1.19 -25.08 9.74
CA THR A 289 -1.56 -26.02 10.82
C THR A 289 -1.56 -27.47 10.33
N LYS A 290 -2.13 -27.73 9.14
CA LYS A 290 -2.13 -29.07 8.53
C LYS A 290 -0.71 -29.55 8.21
N GLN A 291 0.14 -28.69 7.64
CA GLN A 291 1.53 -29.04 7.33
C GLN A 291 2.33 -29.42 8.58
N LEU A 292 2.17 -28.67 9.67
CA LEU A 292 2.79 -28.98 10.96
C LEU A 292 2.31 -30.32 11.54
N GLN A 293 1.03 -30.63 11.42
CA GLN A 293 0.48 -31.92 11.85
C GLN A 293 1.07 -33.09 11.04
N THR A 294 1.16 -32.94 9.72
CA THR A 294 1.77 -33.97 8.84
C THR A 294 3.25 -34.19 9.17
N LEU A 295 4.01 -33.12 9.41
CA LEU A 295 5.42 -33.21 9.81
C LEU A 295 5.58 -33.94 11.15
N LYS A 296 4.77 -33.62 12.15
CA LYS A 296 4.79 -34.29 13.46
C LYS A 296 4.48 -35.78 13.35
N TYR A 297 3.47 -36.14 12.56
CA TYR A 297 3.11 -37.54 12.32
C TYR A 297 4.26 -38.32 11.66
N ASN A 298 4.85 -37.77 10.60
CA ASN A 298 5.97 -38.42 9.91
C ASN A 298 7.18 -38.62 10.85
N MET A 299 7.52 -37.63 11.67
CA MET A 299 8.60 -37.78 12.65
C MET A 299 8.28 -38.84 13.71
N SER A 300 7.04 -38.95 14.16
CA SER A 300 6.65 -40.00 15.12
C SER A 300 6.75 -41.41 14.53
N VAL A 301 6.48 -41.58 13.23
CA VAL A 301 6.62 -42.86 12.52
C VAL A 301 8.09 -43.22 12.30
N PHE A 302 8.97 -42.23 12.09
CA PHE A 302 10.41 -42.46 11.90
C PHE A 302 11.16 -42.81 13.20
N LEU A 303 10.60 -42.47 14.37
CA LEU A 303 11.22 -42.68 15.69
C LEU A 303 10.72 -43.95 16.40
N THR A 304 9.80 -44.71 15.78
CA THR A 304 9.29 -46.01 16.24
C THR A 304 9.79 -47.13 15.33
#